data_AF-A0AA88LLE1-F1
#
_entry.id   AF-A0AA88LLE1-F1
#
_cell.length_a   1.000
_cell.length_b   1.000
_cell.length_c   1.000
_cell.angle_alpha   90.00
_cell.angle_beta   90.00
_cell.angle_gamma   90.00
#
_symmetry.space_group_name_H-M   'P 1'
#
loop_
_entity.id
_entity.type
_entity.pdbx_description
1 polymer ?
#
loop_
_entity_poly.entity_id
_entity_poly.type
_entity_poly.pdbx_seq_one_letter_code
_entity_poly.pdbx_strand_id
1 'polypeptide(L)'
;MFFMRKRVALTISLFHVAGKVFVQLPLLALQPFWTFLCLMLFWVYWIAVLLFLGTTGTPVKNNATNVVEYHMQGPLQYLVWYHAVGLIWISEFILAFQQMTIAGAVVTYYFTRDKSKLPETPILSSMARTIRYHLGTLAKGSFIITLVKIPRLILTYIHNQLKGKENACARCMLKACVCCLWCLEKCLAYLNQNAYTATAINSTNFCTSARDAFLILVENALRVVAINTVGDFVLFMGKVLIVSCTAFAGILALNYQRDYTVWVLPLLIVCLFAFLVAHCFLSVFENVVDVLFLCFAVDTKYNDGTRGREYYMDKALMEFVENSKKMGLYKTDEGDGREMKPMVRGGTVA
;
A
#
# COMPACT_ATOMS: atom_id res chain seq x y z
N MET A 1 -6.39 -11.76 -27.43
CA MET A 1 -6.87 -10.37 -27.25
C MET A 1 -8.32 -10.28 -26.74
N PHE A 2 -9.28 -11.05 -27.27
CA PHE A 2 -10.70 -11.01 -26.81
C PHE A 2 -10.94 -11.33 -25.33
N PHE A 3 -10.19 -12.25 -24.72
CA PHE A 3 -10.32 -12.60 -23.29
C PHE A 3 -9.93 -11.46 -22.32
N MET A 4 -9.03 -10.55 -22.72
CA MET A 4 -8.61 -9.45 -21.86
C MET A 4 -9.58 -8.27 -21.88
N ARG A 5 -10.34 -8.07 -22.96
CA ARG A 5 -11.29 -6.95 -23.12
C ARG A 5 -12.29 -6.87 -21.95
N LYS A 6 -12.78 -8.03 -21.49
CA LYS A 6 -13.74 -8.11 -20.39
C LYS A 6 -13.12 -7.75 -19.03
N ARG A 7 -11.85 -8.07 -18.84
CA ARG A 7 -11.12 -7.78 -17.59
C ARG A 7 -10.67 -6.32 -17.54
N VAL A 8 -10.34 -5.75 -18.70
CA VAL A 8 -10.13 -4.31 -18.86
C VAL A 8 -11.42 -3.55 -18.52
N ALA A 9 -12.59 -4.03 -18.97
CA ALA A 9 -13.87 -3.42 -18.62
C ALA A 9 -14.13 -3.42 -17.09
N LEU A 10 -13.85 -4.52 -16.39
CA LEU A 10 -13.91 -4.56 -14.92
C LEU A 10 -12.97 -3.53 -14.29
N THR A 11 -11.73 -3.44 -14.79
CA THR A 11 -10.73 -2.47 -14.29
C THR A 11 -11.23 -1.04 -14.48
N ILE A 12 -11.82 -0.72 -15.64
CA ILE A 12 -12.41 0.61 -15.90
C ILE A 12 -13.56 0.90 -14.91
N SER A 13 -14.46 -0.05 -14.69
CA SER A 13 -15.54 0.11 -13.70
C SER A 13 -15.00 0.32 -12.29
N LEU A 14 -13.96 -0.42 -11.88
CA LEU A 14 -13.32 -0.24 -10.58
C LEU A 14 -12.65 1.13 -10.45
N PHE A 15 -11.94 1.60 -11.48
CA PHE A 15 -11.33 2.93 -11.51
C PHE A 15 -12.39 4.03 -11.44
N HIS A 16 -13.51 3.86 -12.14
CA HIS A 16 -14.64 4.80 -12.06
C HIS A 16 -15.23 4.86 -10.64
N VAL A 17 -15.44 3.71 -10.00
CA VAL A 17 -15.92 3.65 -8.62
C VAL A 17 -14.89 4.20 -7.64
N ALA A 18 -13.60 3.93 -7.83
CA ALA A 18 -12.53 4.53 -7.04
C ALA A 18 -12.57 6.06 -7.13
N GLY A 19 -12.75 6.62 -8.33
CA GLY A 19 -12.97 8.05 -8.52
C GLY A 19 -14.15 8.59 -7.68
N LYS A 20 -15.30 7.90 -7.67
CA LYS A 20 -16.44 8.27 -6.81
C LYS A 20 -16.08 8.22 -5.32
N VAL A 21 -15.33 7.20 -4.89
CA VAL A 21 -14.88 7.06 -3.51
C VAL A 21 -14.02 8.25 -3.09
N PHE A 22 -13.09 8.72 -3.94
CA PHE A 22 -12.29 9.91 -3.64
C PHE A 22 -13.12 11.19 -3.51
N VAL A 23 -14.18 11.33 -4.32
CA VAL A 23 -15.09 12.47 -4.25
C VAL A 23 -15.93 12.42 -2.96
N GLN A 24 -16.40 11.24 -2.55
CA GLN A 24 -17.22 11.10 -1.33
C GLN A 24 -16.38 11.05 -0.04
N LEU A 25 -15.11 10.63 -0.12
CA LEU A 25 -14.16 10.54 0.99
C LEU A 25 -12.92 11.42 0.73
N PRO A 26 -13.06 12.76 0.69
CA PRO A 26 -11.97 13.66 0.31
C PRO A 26 -10.74 13.55 1.23
N LEU A 27 -10.93 13.14 2.49
CA LEU A 27 -9.83 12.90 3.44
C LEU A 27 -8.87 11.78 3.01
N LEU A 28 -9.25 10.88 2.09
CA LEU A 28 -8.32 9.90 1.50
C LEU A 28 -7.12 10.57 0.81
N ALA A 29 -7.34 11.72 0.19
CA ALA A 29 -6.30 12.50 -0.47
C ALA A 29 -5.27 13.06 0.52
N LEU A 30 -5.66 13.28 1.78
CA LEU A 30 -4.76 13.78 2.83
C LEU A 30 -3.94 12.68 3.51
N GLN A 31 -4.31 11.41 3.30
CA GLN A 31 -3.65 10.27 3.96
C GLN A 31 -2.13 10.18 3.70
N PRO A 32 -1.60 10.39 2.47
CA PRO A 32 -0.16 10.36 2.22
C PRO A 32 0.62 11.41 3.02
N PHE A 33 0.06 12.61 3.18
CA PHE A 33 0.71 13.69 3.92
C PHE A 33 0.81 13.35 5.40
N TRP A 34 -0.27 12.81 5.96
CA TRP A 34 -0.26 12.32 7.34
C TRP A 34 0.78 11.23 7.54
N THR A 35 0.82 10.23 6.65
CA THR A 35 1.82 9.17 6.73
C THR A 35 3.24 9.69 6.56
N PHE A 36 3.47 10.60 5.62
CA PHE A 36 4.77 11.22 5.41
C PHE A 36 5.22 12.00 6.65
N LEU A 37 4.33 12.75 7.29
CA LEU A 37 4.59 13.42 8.55
C LEU A 37 4.95 12.42 9.65
N CYS A 38 4.20 11.34 9.82
CA CYS A 38 4.50 10.29 10.79
C CYS A 38 5.87 9.64 10.52
N LEU A 39 6.20 9.35 9.25
CA LEU A 39 7.51 8.83 8.87
C LEU A 39 8.61 9.85 9.18
N MET A 40 8.46 11.10 8.80
CA MET A 40 9.44 12.17 9.09
C MET A 40 9.71 12.29 10.60
N LEU A 41 8.66 12.34 11.43
CA LEU A 41 8.79 12.41 12.89
C LEU A 41 9.49 11.17 13.44
N PHE A 42 9.15 9.98 12.94
CA PHE A 42 9.82 8.74 13.31
C PHE A 42 11.30 8.74 12.92
N TRP A 43 11.65 9.21 11.73
CA TRP A 43 13.05 9.31 11.28
C TRP A 43 13.86 10.27 12.14
N VAL A 44 13.30 11.44 12.48
CA VAL A 44 13.95 12.39 13.41
C VAL A 44 14.18 11.74 14.77
N TYR A 45 13.15 11.10 15.34
CA TYR A 45 13.26 10.36 16.60
C TYR A 45 14.32 9.25 16.52
N TRP A 46 14.33 8.48 15.43
CA TRP A 46 15.27 7.39 15.23
C TRP A 46 16.71 7.87 15.15
N ILE A 47 16.97 8.96 14.41
CA ILE A 47 18.30 9.60 14.32
C ILE A 47 18.73 10.11 15.69
N ALA A 48 17.84 10.76 16.44
CA ALA A 48 18.16 11.25 17.78
C ALA A 48 18.58 10.09 18.71
N VAL A 49 17.82 8.99 18.72
CA VAL A 49 18.17 7.80 19.51
C VAL A 49 19.48 7.18 19.04
N LEU A 50 19.76 7.15 17.73
CA LEU A 50 21.03 6.65 17.21
C LEU A 50 22.21 7.49 17.68
N LEU A 51 22.08 8.83 17.68
CA LEU A 51 23.09 9.74 18.19
C LEU A 51 23.34 9.52 19.68
N PHE A 52 22.28 9.41 20.49
CA PHE A 52 22.40 9.10 21.91
C PHE A 52 23.10 7.75 22.12
N LEU A 53 22.71 6.72 21.37
CA LEU A 53 23.35 5.41 21.44
C LEU A 53 24.85 5.55 21.13
N GLY A 54 25.23 6.22 20.04
CA GLY A 54 26.63 6.51 19.69
C GLY A 54 27.44 7.15 20.82
N THR A 55 26.82 8.08 21.58
CA THR A 55 27.48 8.80 22.69
C THR A 55 27.57 8.01 24.01
N THR A 56 26.85 6.90 24.15
CA THR A 56 26.87 6.06 25.37
C THR A 56 28.09 5.15 25.49
N GLY A 57 28.94 5.07 24.46
CA GLY A 57 30.20 4.32 24.52
C GLY A 57 31.19 4.91 25.54
N THR A 58 32.20 4.14 25.93
CA THR A 58 33.27 4.66 26.79
C THR A 58 34.25 5.48 25.95
N PRO A 59 34.64 6.70 26.38
CA PRO A 59 35.60 7.51 25.65
C PRO A 59 37.01 6.94 25.82
N VAL A 60 37.66 6.62 24.70
CA VAL A 60 39.04 6.15 24.64
C VAL A 60 39.83 7.12 23.77
N LYS A 61 40.89 7.71 24.32
CA LYS A 61 41.75 8.62 23.56
C LYS A 61 42.67 7.82 22.64
N ASN A 62 42.58 8.06 21.35
CA ASN A 62 43.49 7.45 20.39
C ASN A 62 44.80 8.26 20.36
N ASN A 63 45.89 7.66 20.84
CA ASN A 63 47.21 8.31 20.94
C ASN A 63 47.84 8.63 19.58
N ALA A 64 47.39 8.00 18.48
CA ALA A 64 47.90 8.25 17.15
C ALA A 64 47.21 9.43 16.44
N THR A 65 45.92 9.63 16.70
CA THR A 65 45.09 10.62 15.99
C THR A 65 44.65 11.79 16.88
N ASN A 66 44.94 11.74 18.19
CA ASN A 66 44.51 12.71 19.21
C ASN A 66 43.00 12.94 19.30
N VAL A 67 42.18 12.13 18.64
CA VAL A 67 40.71 12.16 18.75
C VAL A 67 40.23 11.18 19.82
N VAL A 68 39.09 11.51 20.43
CA VAL A 68 38.38 10.62 21.36
C VAL A 68 37.46 9.72 20.55
N GLU A 69 37.74 8.42 20.59
CA GLU A 69 36.89 7.39 19.99
C GLU A 69 36.00 6.77 21.07
N TYR A 70 34.73 6.58 20.76
CA TYR A 70 33.77 5.96 21.68
C TYR A 70 33.70 4.47 21.38
N HIS A 71 34.20 3.64 22.29
CA HIS A 71 34.10 2.19 22.15
C HIS A 71 32.82 1.69 22.84
N MET A 72 31.91 1.13 22.05
CA MET A 72 30.78 0.37 22.59
C MET A 72 31.25 -1.03 23.00
N GLN A 73 31.04 -1.42 24.25
CA GLN A 73 31.36 -2.76 24.74
C GLN A 73 30.09 -3.41 25.32
N GLY A 74 29.97 -4.73 25.16
CA GLY A 74 28.88 -5.51 25.76
C GLY A 74 27.50 -5.33 25.08
N PRO A 75 26.39 -5.39 25.85
CA PRO A 75 25.02 -5.42 25.32
C PRO A 75 24.64 -4.23 24.41
N LEU A 76 25.31 -3.08 24.56
CA LEU A 76 25.07 -1.88 23.76
C LEU A 76 25.30 -2.09 22.25
N GLN A 77 26.22 -2.98 21.87
CA GLN A 77 26.48 -3.27 20.45
C GLN A 77 25.25 -3.91 19.77
N TYR A 78 24.49 -4.73 20.48
CA TYR A 78 23.28 -5.37 19.95
C TYR A 78 22.11 -4.38 19.80
N LEU A 79 22.08 -3.31 20.61
CA LEU A 79 21.06 -2.27 20.50
C LEU A 79 21.16 -1.51 19.18
N VAL A 80 22.36 -1.35 18.60
CA VAL A 80 22.54 -0.71 17.28
C VAL A 80 21.83 -1.53 16.19
N TRP A 81 22.01 -2.85 16.21
CA TRP A 81 21.36 -3.76 15.26
C TRP A 81 19.84 -3.83 15.49
N TYR A 82 19.40 -3.89 16.74
CA TYR A 82 17.99 -3.81 17.08
C TYR A 82 17.36 -2.51 16.56
N HIS A 83 18.03 -1.38 16.75
CA HIS A 83 17.57 -0.07 16.29
C HIS A 83 17.51 0.01 14.76
N ALA A 84 18.50 -0.56 14.06
CA ALA A 84 18.51 -0.65 12.59
C ALA A 84 17.36 -1.52 12.04
N VAL A 85 17.09 -2.67 12.66
CA VAL A 85 15.93 -3.51 12.31
C VAL A 85 14.62 -2.76 12.62
N GLY A 86 14.58 -2.04 13.74
CA GLY A 86 13.47 -1.20 14.14
C GLY A 86 13.14 -0.10 13.13
N LEU A 87 14.14 0.51 12.49
CA LEU A 87 13.93 1.49 11.41
C LEU A 87 13.04 0.92 10.30
N ILE A 88 13.37 -0.28 9.83
CA ILE A 88 12.68 -0.94 8.73
C ILE A 88 11.29 -1.37 9.21
N TRP A 89 11.21 -2.05 10.36
CA TRP A 89 9.94 -2.59 10.85
C TRP A 89 8.91 -1.51 11.17
N ILE A 90 9.31 -0.45 11.88
CA ILE A 90 8.39 0.62 12.24
C ILE A 90 7.98 1.44 11.01
N SER A 91 8.87 1.61 10.02
CA SER A 91 8.48 2.21 8.73
C SER A 91 7.42 1.38 8.01
N GLU A 92 7.58 0.05 7.95
CA GLU A 92 6.56 -0.86 7.40
C GLU A 92 5.27 -0.84 8.22
N PHE A 93 5.37 -0.69 9.54
CA PHE A 93 4.20 -0.58 10.43
C PHE A 93 3.40 0.69 10.16
N ILE A 94 4.07 1.84 9.97
CA ILE A 94 3.42 3.10 9.64
C ILE A 94 2.72 3.01 8.27
N LEU A 95 3.34 2.37 7.28
CA LEU A 95 2.71 2.11 5.98
C LEU A 95 1.53 1.14 6.09
N ALA A 96 1.64 0.08 6.90
CA ALA A 96 0.54 -0.84 7.19
C ALA A 96 -0.65 -0.13 7.87
N PHE A 97 -0.36 0.86 8.73
CA PHE A 97 -1.39 1.68 9.36
C PHE A 97 -2.19 2.49 8.35
N GLN A 98 -1.51 3.10 7.38
CA GLN A 98 -2.17 3.79 6.26
C GLN A 98 -3.04 2.82 5.46
N GLN A 99 -2.50 1.66 5.11
CA GLN A 99 -3.17 0.63 4.33
C GLN A 99 -4.47 0.14 4.99
N MET A 100 -4.40 -0.19 6.29
CA MET A 100 -5.59 -0.59 7.06
C MET A 100 -6.60 0.54 7.20
N THR A 101 -6.14 1.78 7.40
CA THR A 101 -7.01 2.95 7.49
C THR A 101 -7.83 3.14 6.22
N ILE A 102 -7.16 3.13 5.05
CA ILE A 102 -7.79 3.23 3.73
C ILE A 102 -8.75 2.05 3.55
N ALA A 103 -8.30 0.82 3.80
CA ALA A 103 -9.13 -0.37 3.65
C ALA A 103 -10.40 -0.28 4.49
N GLY A 104 -10.29 0.09 5.76
CA GLY A 104 -11.43 0.23 6.65
C GLY A 104 -12.43 1.31 6.22
N ALA A 105 -11.97 2.44 5.68
CA ALA A 105 -12.85 3.49 5.20
C ALA A 105 -13.56 3.09 3.89
N VAL A 106 -12.84 2.49 2.94
CA VAL A 106 -13.39 2.04 1.66
C VAL A 106 -14.34 0.85 1.85
N VAL A 107 -14.02 -0.10 2.73
CA VAL A 107 -14.93 -1.22 3.09
C VAL A 107 -16.21 -0.68 3.71
N THR A 108 -16.11 0.24 4.69
CA THR A 108 -17.29 0.88 5.29
C THR A 108 -18.11 1.62 4.24
N TYR A 109 -17.45 2.33 3.32
CA TYR A 109 -18.13 2.96 2.19
C TYR A 109 -18.84 1.95 1.29
N TYR A 110 -18.16 0.88 0.88
CA TYR A 110 -18.67 -0.11 -0.07
C TYR A 110 -19.90 -0.83 0.48
N PHE A 111 -19.83 -1.35 1.70
CA PHE A 111 -20.90 -2.15 2.31
C PHE A 111 -22.00 -1.32 3.00
N THR A 112 -21.89 0.01 3.02
CA THR A 112 -22.99 0.87 3.48
C THR A 112 -23.90 1.23 2.32
N ARG A 113 -25.14 0.68 2.31
CA ARG A 113 -26.11 0.92 1.22
C ARG A 113 -26.56 2.38 1.17
N ASP A 114 -27.00 2.89 2.32
CA ASP A 114 -27.47 4.26 2.46
C ASP A 114 -26.29 5.17 2.86
N LYS A 115 -25.77 5.92 1.90
CA LYS A 115 -24.59 6.78 2.11
C LYS A 115 -24.81 7.89 3.13
N SER A 116 -26.06 8.22 3.47
CA SER A 116 -26.38 9.16 4.56
C SER A 116 -26.01 8.63 5.95
N LYS A 117 -25.88 7.31 6.10
CA LYS A 117 -25.50 6.64 7.35
C LYS A 117 -23.99 6.47 7.52
N LEU A 118 -23.19 6.98 6.57
CA LEU A 118 -21.75 6.98 6.75
C LEU A 118 -21.37 7.89 7.91
N PRO A 119 -20.35 7.53 8.72
CA PRO A 119 -19.83 8.46 9.72
C PRO A 119 -19.34 9.73 9.02
N GLU A 120 -19.46 10.88 9.67
CA GLU A 120 -19.09 12.19 9.09
C GLU A 120 -17.65 12.21 8.56
N THR A 121 -16.75 11.49 9.23
CA THR A 121 -15.36 11.33 8.82
C THR A 121 -14.94 9.84 8.81
N PRO A 122 -15.22 9.09 7.72
CA PRO A 122 -14.94 7.65 7.66
C PRO A 122 -13.47 7.29 7.83
N ILE A 123 -12.56 8.17 7.43
CA ILE A 123 -11.11 7.99 7.62
C ILE A 123 -10.74 8.06 9.09
N LEU A 124 -11.17 9.09 9.82
CA LEU A 124 -10.86 9.23 11.25
C LEU A 124 -11.50 8.10 12.07
N SER A 125 -12.74 7.72 11.74
CA SER A 125 -13.40 6.57 12.34
C SER A 125 -12.61 5.27 12.10
N SER A 126 -12.12 5.05 10.86
CA SER A 126 -11.29 3.91 10.50
C SER A 126 -9.94 3.92 11.24
N MET A 127 -9.29 5.08 11.38
CA MET A 127 -8.06 5.24 12.17
C MET A 127 -8.30 4.89 13.63
N ALA A 128 -9.35 5.42 14.25
CA ALA A 128 -9.69 5.15 15.64
C ALA A 128 -9.95 3.66 15.90
N ARG A 129 -10.68 3.00 15.00
CA ARG A 129 -10.90 1.54 15.04
C ARG A 129 -9.58 0.77 14.87
N THR A 130 -8.70 1.22 14.00
CA THR A 130 -7.38 0.60 13.77
C THR A 130 -6.52 0.66 15.03
N ILE A 131 -6.44 1.83 15.67
CA ILE A 131 -5.70 2.03 16.93
C ILE A 131 -6.28 1.17 18.05
N ARG A 132 -7.61 1.10 18.16
CA ARG A 132 -8.26 0.42 19.29
C ARG A 132 -8.23 -1.11 19.17
N TYR A 133 -8.30 -1.66 17.96
CA TYR A 133 -8.54 -3.10 17.77
C TYR A 133 -7.55 -3.83 16.88
N HIS A 134 -6.83 -3.15 15.97
CA HIS A 134 -6.10 -3.83 14.89
C HIS A 134 -4.58 -3.63 14.90
N LEU A 135 -4.00 -2.91 15.85
CA LEU A 135 -2.54 -2.70 15.93
C LEU A 135 -1.73 -4.02 15.88
N GLY A 136 -2.20 -5.09 16.53
CA GLY A 136 -1.54 -6.40 16.48
C GLY A 136 -1.54 -7.03 15.08
N THR A 137 -2.59 -6.82 14.29
CA THR A 137 -2.69 -7.29 12.90
C THR A 137 -1.69 -6.56 12.02
N LEU A 138 -1.55 -5.23 12.21
CA LEU A 138 -0.56 -4.41 11.50
C LEU A 138 0.87 -4.79 11.90
N ALA A 139 1.12 -5.01 13.19
CA ALA A 139 2.43 -5.42 13.70
C ALA A 139 2.87 -6.75 13.06
N LYS A 140 1.96 -7.73 13.01
CA LYS A 140 2.25 -9.02 12.39
C LYS A 140 2.49 -8.92 10.88
N GLY A 141 1.64 -8.18 10.16
CA GLY A 141 1.79 -8.00 8.72
C GLY A 141 3.07 -7.27 8.33
N SER A 142 3.34 -6.12 8.95
CA SER A 142 4.58 -5.34 8.73
C SER A 142 5.85 -6.12 9.09
N PHE A 143 5.80 -6.95 10.13
CA PHE A 143 6.94 -7.79 10.52
C PHE A 143 7.26 -8.85 9.45
N ILE A 144 6.25 -9.49 8.86
CA ILE A 144 6.45 -10.48 7.80
C ILE A 144 7.14 -9.87 6.56
N ILE A 145 6.75 -8.66 6.17
CA ILE A 145 7.43 -7.93 5.08
C ILE A 145 8.89 -7.66 5.47
N THR A 146 9.11 -7.21 6.71
CA THR A 146 10.45 -6.90 7.24
C THR A 146 11.40 -8.10 7.20
N LEU A 147 10.90 -9.30 7.51
CA LEU A 147 11.68 -10.55 7.46
C LEU A 147 12.22 -10.88 6.07
N VAL A 148 11.56 -10.43 5.00
CA VAL A 148 12.01 -10.62 3.62
C VAL A 148 12.83 -9.42 3.14
N LYS A 149 12.45 -8.21 3.57
CA LYS A 149 13.11 -6.96 3.19
C LYS A 149 14.54 -6.88 3.70
N ILE A 150 14.82 -7.31 4.94
CA ILE A 150 16.17 -7.30 5.51
C ILE A 150 17.15 -8.19 4.72
N PRO A 151 16.88 -9.49 4.49
CA PRO A 151 17.73 -10.33 3.64
C PRO A 151 17.92 -9.76 2.24
N ARG A 152 16.87 -9.19 1.63
CA ARG A 152 16.97 -8.55 0.31
C ARG A 152 17.94 -7.38 0.32
N LEU A 153 17.88 -6.51 1.33
CA LEU A 153 18.79 -5.38 1.48
C LEU A 153 20.24 -5.85 1.66
N ILE A 154 20.47 -6.86 2.50
CA ILE A 154 21.79 -7.45 2.73
C ILE A 154 22.36 -8.05 1.43
N LEU A 155 21.58 -8.86 0.71
CA LEU A 155 22.04 -9.45 -0.56
C LEU A 155 22.28 -8.39 -1.65
N THR A 156 21.47 -7.33 -1.69
CA THR A 156 21.67 -6.20 -2.62
C THR A 156 22.97 -5.47 -2.28
N TYR A 157 23.26 -5.25 -1.00
CA TYR A 157 24.51 -4.65 -0.55
C TYR A 157 25.73 -5.52 -0.93
N ILE A 158 25.67 -6.82 -0.65
CA ILE A 158 26.73 -7.77 -1.01
C ILE A 158 26.96 -7.79 -2.53
N HIS A 159 25.89 -7.85 -3.32
CA HIS A 159 25.99 -7.82 -4.78
C HIS A 159 26.68 -6.55 -5.29
N ASN A 160 26.35 -5.39 -4.71
CA ASN A 160 26.98 -4.13 -5.06
C ASN A 160 28.48 -4.09 -4.67
N GLN A 161 28.85 -4.67 -3.52
CA GLN A 161 30.24 -4.73 -3.07
C GLN A 161 31.11 -5.71 -3.88
N LEU A 162 30.51 -6.80 -4.37
CA LEU A 162 31.20 -7.81 -5.18
C LEU A 162 31.24 -7.47 -6.68
N LYS A 163 30.59 -6.38 -7.09
CA LYS A 163 30.52 -5.95 -8.48
C LYS A 163 31.93 -5.74 -9.04
N GLY A 164 32.30 -6.56 -10.02
CA GLY A 164 33.61 -6.55 -10.67
C GLY A 164 34.68 -7.47 -10.05
N LYS A 165 34.39 -8.13 -8.91
CA LYS A 165 35.30 -9.06 -8.23
C LYS A 165 34.81 -10.52 -8.21
N GLU A 166 33.60 -10.77 -8.71
CA GLU A 166 32.91 -12.06 -8.66
C GLU A 166 33.01 -12.86 -9.98
N ASN A 167 33.03 -14.19 -9.87
CA ASN A 167 32.91 -15.11 -11.01
C ASN A 167 31.46 -15.12 -11.56
N ALA A 168 31.28 -15.53 -12.82
CA ALA A 168 29.98 -15.50 -13.49
C ALA A 168 28.85 -16.26 -12.75
N CYS A 169 29.16 -17.40 -12.13
CA CYS A 169 28.20 -18.19 -11.36
C CYS A 169 27.68 -17.43 -10.11
N ALA A 170 28.59 -16.84 -9.32
CA ALA A 170 28.24 -16.06 -8.13
C ALA A 170 27.38 -14.84 -8.49
N ARG A 171 27.72 -14.14 -9.59
CA ARG A 171 26.91 -13.04 -10.13
C ARG A 171 25.49 -13.46 -10.47
N CYS A 172 25.36 -14.59 -11.18
CA CYS A 172 24.07 -15.12 -11.59
C CYS A 172 23.21 -15.50 -10.37
N MET A 173 23.79 -16.23 -9.41
CA MET A 173 23.10 -16.65 -8.19
C MET A 173 22.63 -15.46 -7.34
N LEU A 174 23.52 -14.49 -7.09
CA LEU A 174 23.15 -13.30 -6.31
C LEU A 174 22.03 -12.51 -6.98
N LYS A 175 22.11 -12.30 -8.30
CA LYS A 175 21.06 -11.62 -9.07
C LYS A 175 19.73 -12.38 -9.01
N ALA A 176 19.76 -13.70 -9.13
CA ALA A 176 18.57 -14.54 -9.01
C ALA A 176 17.95 -14.45 -7.60
N CYS A 177 18.74 -14.57 -6.53
CA CYS A 177 18.25 -14.45 -5.16
C CYS A 177 17.65 -13.08 -4.86
N VAL A 178 18.31 -11.99 -5.29
CA VAL A 178 17.79 -10.61 -5.14
C VAL A 178 16.47 -10.46 -5.89
N CYS A 179 16.37 -11.00 -7.11
CA CYS A 179 15.12 -10.99 -7.88
C CYS A 179 14.00 -11.76 -7.16
N CYS A 180 14.28 -12.97 -6.68
CA CYS A 180 13.30 -13.80 -5.97
C CYS A 180 12.80 -13.12 -4.69
N LEU A 181 13.70 -12.53 -3.89
CA LEU A 181 13.30 -11.80 -2.68
C LEU A 181 12.55 -10.51 -3.01
N TRP A 182 12.88 -9.82 -4.10
CA TRP A 182 12.11 -8.69 -4.59
C TRP A 182 10.68 -9.10 -4.98
N CYS A 183 10.53 -10.20 -5.73
CA CYS A 183 9.23 -10.75 -6.09
C CYS A 183 8.44 -11.19 -4.85
N LEU A 184 9.09 -11.85 -3.89
CA LEU A 184 8.47 -12.27 -2.64
C LEU A 184 8.01 -11.08 -1.81
N GLU A 185 8.84 -10.05 -1.66
CA GLU A 185 8.45 -8.81 -0.94
C GLU A 185 7.24 -8.16 -1.61
N LYS A 186 7.21 -8.06 -2.94
CA LYS A 186 6.07 -7.50 -3.67
C LYS A 186 4.80 -8.33 -3.50
N CYS A 187 4.92 -9.66 -3.59
CA CYS A 187 3.80 -10.57 -3.35
C CYS A 187 3.27 -10.46 -1.92
N LEU A 188 4.15 -10.41 -0.92
CA LEU A 188 3.78 -10.25 0.48
C LEU A 188 3.15 -8.88 0.75
N ALA A 189 3.66 -7.80 0.16
CA ALA A 189 3.06 -6.47 0.27
C ALA A 189 1.63 -6.46 -0.30
N TYR A 190 1.43 -7.05 -1.49
CA TYR A 190 0.12 -7.18 -2.10
C TYR A 190 -0.83 -8.06 -1.26
N LEU A 191 -0.35 -9.22 -0.79
CA LEU A 191 -1.14 -10.09 0.08
C LEU A 191 -1.51 -9.41 1.40
N ASN A 192 -0.59 -8.66 2.02
CA ASN A 192 -0.85 -7.92 3.24
C ASN A 192 -1.95 -6.88 3.05
N GLN A 193 -1.90 -6.12 1.96
CA GLN A 193 -2.96 -5.14 1.64
C GLN A 193 -4.34 -5.81 1.54
N ASN A 194 -4.41 -6.96 0.88
CA ASN A 194 -5.64 -7.74 0.78
C ASN A 194 -6.04 -8.37 2.12
N ALA A 195 -5.08 -8.81 2.94
CA ALA A 195 -5.33 -9.30 4.29
C ALA A 195 -5.92 -8.22 5.19
N TYR A 196 -5.41 -6.98 5.15
CA TYR A 196 -5.99 -5.85 5.89
C TYR A 196 -7.41 -5.53 5.42
N THR A 197 -7.67 -5.64 4.12
CA THR A 197 -9.02 -5.49 3.57
C THR A 197 -9.96 -6.59 4.08
N ALA A 198 -9.55 -7.85 4.04
CA ALA A 198 -10.31 -8.96 4.60
C ALA A 198 -10.52 -8.81 6.12
N THR A 199 -9.53 -8.29 6.85
CA THR A 199 -9.67 -7.93 8.27
C THR A 199 -10.73 -6.85 8.46
N ALA A 200 -10.75 -5.81 7.63
CA ALA A 200 -11.73 -4.74 7.71
C ALA A 200 -13.17 -5.24 7.40
N ILE A 201 -13.32 -6.23 6.51
CA ILE A 201 -14.63 -6.85 6.19
C ILE A 201 -15.08 -7.77 7.33
N ASN A 202 -14.23 -8.73 7.73
CA ASN A 202 -14.63 -9.84 8.60
C ASN A 202 -14.31 -9.62 10.09
N SER A 203 -13.55 -8.57 10.43
CA SER A 203 -13.06 -8.29 11.78
C SER A 203 -12.29 -9.46 12.42
N THR A 204 -11.46 -10.17 11.62
CA THR A 204 -10.64 -11.31 12.08
C THR A 204 -9.16 -10.94 12.25
N ASN A 205 -8.35 -11.84 12.80
CA ASN A 205 -6.90 -11.62 12.92
C ASN A 205 -6.18 -11.77 11.56
N PHE A 206 -4.93 -11.28 11.51
CA PHE A 206 -4.11 -11.29 10.30
C PHE A 206 -4.05 -12.63 9.56
N CYS A 207 -3.80 -13.75 10.25
CA CYS A 207 -3.59 -15.04 9.57
C CYS A 207 -4.88 -15.59 8.94
N THR A 208 -6.00 -15.47 9.66
CA THR A 208 -7.30 -15.84 9.11
C THR A 208 -7.63 -14.97 7.90
N SER A 209 -7.50 -13.65 8.04
CA SER A 209 -7.76 -12.71 6.95
C SER A 209 -6.85 -12.92 5.74
N ALA A 210 -5.55 -13.19 5.95
CA ALA A 210 -4.60 -13.44 4.88
C ALA A 210 -4.93 -14.73 4.11
N ARG A 211 -5.36 -15.79 4.81
CA ARG A 211 -5.83 -17.02 4.17
C ARG A 211 -7.07 -16.77 3.32
N ASP A 212 -8.07 -16.08 3.87
CA ASP A 212 -9.32 -15.80 3.17
C ASP A 212 -9.07 -14.94 1.93
N ALA A 213 -8.28 -13.87 2.08
CA ALA A 213 -7.85 -13.02 0.99
C ALA A 213 -7.10 -13.80 -0.10
N PHE A 214 -6.13 -14.64 0.28
CA PHE A 214 -5.38 -15.46 -0.66
C PHE A 214 -6.29 -16.40 -1.48
N LEU A 215 -7.24 -17.08 -0.83
CA LEU A 215 -8.17 -17.98 -1.52
C LEU A 215 -9.02 -17.22 -2.54
N ILE A 216 -9.58 -16.07 -2.16
CA ILE A 216 -10.38 -15.23 -3.07
C ILE A 216 -9.54 -14.74 -4.26
N LEU A 217 -8.30 -14.32 -4.00
CA LEU A 217 -7.37 -13.85 -5.02
C LEU A 217 -7.00 -14.96 -6.02
N VAL A 218 -6.75 -16.19 -5.55
CA VAL A 218 -6.42 -17.34 -6.42
C VAL A 218 -7.62 -17.77 -7.25
N GLU A 219 -8.81 -17.84 -6.66
CA GLU A 219 -10.07 -18.12 -7.38
C GLU A 219 -10.32 -17.09 -8.51
N ASN A 220 -9.85 -15.85 -8.33
CA ASN A 220 -9.98 -14.75 -9.28
C ASN A 220 -8.64 -14.33 -9.92
N ALA A 221 -7.62 -15.21 -9.96
CA ALA A 221 -6.25 -14.83 -10.31
C ALA A 221 -6.12 -14.10 -11.65
N LEU A 222 -6.91 -14.56 -12.63
CA LEU A 222 -6.95 -13.97 -13.97
C LEU A 222 -7.50 -12.54 -14.00
N ARG A 223 -8.44 -12.20 -13.10
CA ARG A 223 -8.97 -10.85 -12.92
C ARG A 223 -7.97 -9.96 -12.17
N VAL A 224 -7.35 -10.50 -11.11
CA VAL A 224 -6.28 -9.84 -10.35
C VAL A 224 -5.13 -9.41 -11.26
N VAL A 225 -4.60 -10.34 -12.06
CA VAL A 225 -3.49 -10.04 -12.99
C VAL A 225 -3.87 -8.96 -13.98
N ALA A 226 -5.11 -8.96 -14.48
CA ALA A 226 -5.55 -7.93 -15.40
C ALA A 226 -5.67 -6.56 -14.73
N ILE A 227 -6.20 -6.50 -13.50
CA ILE A 227 -6.34 -5.25 -12.74
C ILE A 227 -4.97 -4.67 -12.41
N ASN A 228 -4.03 -5.50 -11.94
CA ASN A 228 -2.69 -5.01 -11.62
C ASN A 228 -1.95 -4.54 -12.88
N THR A 229 -1.92 -5.34 -13.95
CA THR A 229 -1.19 -4.94 -15.17
C THR A 229 -1.81 -3.72 -15.87
N VAL A 230 -3.13 -3.68 -16.02
CA VAL A 230 -3.81 -2.55 -16.67
C VAL A 230 -3.81 -1.32 -15.76
N GLY A 231 -4.02 -1.53 -14.46
CA GLY A 231 -3.98 -0.48 -13.45
C GLY A 231 -2.62 0.18 -13.38
N ASP A 232 -1.54 -0.61 -13.27
CA ASP A 232 -0.16 -0.11 -13.28
C ASP A 232 0.13 0.74 -14.52
N PHE A 233 -0.31 0.28 -15.70
CA PHE A 233 -0.15 1.02 -16.94
C PHE A 233 -0.92 2.36 -16.93
N VAL A 234 -2.18 2.36 -16.50
CA VAL A 234 -3.01 3.56 -16.43
C VAL A 234 -2.45 4.56 -15.40
N LEU A 235 -2.05 4.09 -14.23
CA LEU A 235 -1.44 4.91 -13.18
C LEU A 235 -0.07 5.45 -13.61
N PHE A 236 0.71 4.67 -14.36
CA PHE A 236 1.97 5.15 -14.95
C PHE A 236 1.71 6.28 -15.97
N MET A 237 0.76 6.08 -16.88
CA MET A 237 0.36 7.12 -17.84
C MET A 237 -0.14 8.37 -17.14
N GLY A 238 -0.88 8.22 -16.03
CA GLY A 238 -1.29 9.33 -15.16
C GLY A 238 -0.11 10.13 -14.61
N LYS A 239 0.95 9.46 -14.13
CA LYS A 239 2.19 10.11 -13.66
C LYS A 239 2.87 10.90 -14.77
N VAL A 240 3.01 10.30 -15.95
CA VAL A 240 3.61 10.96 -17.13
C VAL A 240 2.81 12.19 -17.55
N LEU A 241 1.49 12.10 -17.58
CA LEU A 241 0.61 13.21 -17.93
C LEU A 241 0.75 14.37 -16.94
N ILE A 242 0.69 14.09 -15.63
CA ILE A 242 0.84 15.13 -14.59
C ILE A 242 2.18 15.86 -14.72
N VAL A 243 3.28 15.12 -14.88
CA VAL A 243 4.62 15.71 -15.04
C VAL A 243 4.70 16.53 -16.34
N SER A 244 4.17 16.02 -17.45
CA SER A 244 4.21 16.72 -18.74
C SER A 244 3.39 18.01 -18.73
N CYS A 245 2.18 17.98 -18.18
CA CYS A 245 1.35 19.18 -18.01
C CYS A 245 2.01 20.21 -17.09
N THR A 246 2.64 19.76 -15.99
CA THR A 246 3.37 20.64 -15.08
C THR A 246 4.59 21.26 -15.75
N ALA A 247 5.35 20.46 -16.51
CA ALA A 247 6.49 20.95 -17.28
C ALA A 247 6.07 22.00 -18.31
N PHE A 248 4.98 21.74 -19.04
CA PHE A 248 4.44 22.66 -20.03
C PHE A 248 3.98 23.98 -19.38
N ALA A 249 3.19 23.91 -18.30
CA ALA A 249 2.77 25.08 -17.55
C ALA A 249 3.97 25.86 -16.97
N GLY A 250 4.99 25.16 -16.47
CA GLY A 250 6.23 25.74 -15.97
C GLY A 250 7.00 26.49 -17.06
N ILE A 251 7.12 25.92 -18.27
CA ILE A 251 7.75 26.59 -19.42
C ILE A 251 6.98 27.87 -19.79
N LEU A 252 5.64 27.82 -19.84
CA LEU A 252 4.83 29.00 -20.15
C LEU A 252 5.01 30.10 -19.10
N ALA A 253 4.99 29.74 -17.81
CA ALA A 253 5.19 30.68 -16.72
C ALA A 253 6.59 31.32 -16.73
N LEU A 254 7.64 30.53 -17.00
CA LEU A 254 9.02 31.00 -17.03
C LEU A 254 9.33 31.83 -18.29
N ASN A 255 8.70 31.53 -19.44
CA ASN A 255 8.85 32.34 -20.66
C ASN A 255 8.19 33.73 -20.51
N TYR A 256 7.19 33.86 -19.63
CA TYR A 256 6.61 35.16 -19.28
C TYR A 256 7.57 36.04 -18.46
N GLN A 257 8.40 35.44 -17.60
CA GLN A 257 9.37 36.16 -16.77
C GLN A 257 10.79 35.97 -17.32
N ARG A 258 11.14 36.75 -18.34
CA ARG A 258 12.42 36.64 -19.09
C ARG A 258 13.68 36.98 -18.28
N ASP A 259 13.56 37.32 -17.00
CA ASP A 259 14.68 37.73 -16.15
C ASP A 259 15.52 36.55 -15.62
N TYR A 260 15.05 35.31 -15.74
CA TYR A 260 15.78 34.11 -15.28
C TYR A 260 16.69 33.53 -16.36
N THR A 261 18.00 33.75 -16.24
CA THR A 261 19.01 33.15 -17.15
C THR A 261 19.20 31.64 -16.95
N VAL A 262 18.83 31.09 -15.78
CA VAL A 262 18.93 29.66 -15.43
C VAL A 262 17.55 29.08 -15.05
N TRP A 263 16.61 29.05 -15.99
CA TRP A 263 15.24 28.59 -15.77
C TRP A 263 15.07 27.05 -15.80
N VAL A 264 16.04 26.33 -16.37
CA VAL A 264 15.99 24.86 -16.52
C VAL A 264 16.06 24.13 -15.17
N LEU A 265 16.94 24.57 -14.26
CA LEU A 265 17.10 23.92 -12.96
C LEU A 265 15.82 24.02 -12.09
N PRO A 266 15.20 25.21 -11.91
CA PRO A 266 13.89 25.32 -11.25
C PRO A 266 12.82 24.45 -11.90
N LEU A 267 12.76 24.38 -13.23
CA LEU A 267 11.81 23.55 -13.96
C LEU A 267 12.02 22.06 -13.65
N LEU A 268 13.26 21.57 -13.66
CA LEU A 268 13.58 20.20 -13.29
C LEU A 268 13.17 19.87 -11.85
N ILE A 269 13.41 20.80 -10.92
CA ILE A 269 13.00 20.65 -9.52
C ILE A 269 11.46 20.55 -9.42
N VAL A 270 10.72 21.44 -10.10
CA VAL A 270 9.25 21.41 -10.12
C VAL A 270 8.73 20.10 -10.72
N CYS A 271 9.32 19.61 -11.82
CA CYS A 271 8.96 18.34 -12.43
C CYS A 271 9.24 17.15 -11.50
N LEU A 272 10.34 17.16 -10.76
CA LEU A 272 10.65 16.15 -9.75
C LEU A 272 9.60 16.14 -8.64
N PHE A 273 9.25 17.31 -8.09
CA PHE A 273 8.19 17.41 -7.08
C PHE A 273 6.84 16.96 -7.62
N ALA A 274 6.48 17.32 -8.86
CA ALA A 274 5.26 16.87 -9.50
C ALA A 274 5.21 15.35 -9.63
N PHE A 275 6.33 14.71 -10.00
CA PHE A 275 6.43 13.26 -10.07
C PHE A 275 6.24 12.61 -8.69
N LEU A 276 6.89 13.14 -7.64
CA LEU A 276 6.77 12.62 -6.27
C LEU A 276 5.33 12.73 -5.76
N VAL A 277 4.70 13.90 -5.95
CA VAL A 277 3.30 14.14 -5.58
C VAL A 277 2.39 13.18 -6.34
N ALA A 278 2.53 13.07 -7.66
CA ALA A 278 1.75 12.13 -8.47
C ALA A 278 1.94 10.68 -8.00
N HIS A 279 3.16 10.28 -7.66
CA HIS A 279 3.45 8.95 -7.14
C HIS A 279 2.70 8.66 -5.83
N CYS A 280 2.76 9.58 -4.86
CA CYS A 280 2.09 9.44 -3.57
C CYS A 280 0.56 9.33 -3.72
N PHE A 281 -0.06 10.24 -4.48
CA PHE A 281 -1.52 10.23 -4.67
C PHE A 281 -2.00 9.01 -5.44
N LEU A 282 -1.34 8.68 -6.55
CA LEU A 282 -1.74 7.54 -7.37
C LEU A 282 -1.49 6.20 -6.67
N SER A 283 -0.54 6.11 -5.73
CA SER A 283 -0.38 4.94 -4.87
C SER A 283 -1.56 4.75 -3.91
N VAL A 284 -2.15 5.84 -3.36
CA VAL A 284 -3.40 5.71 -2.59
C VAL A 284 -4.55 5.28 -3.48
N PHE A 285 -4.61 5.81 -4.71
CA PHE A 285 -5.63 5.42 -5.66
C PHE A 285 -5.56 3.92 -5.98
N GLU A 286 -4.36 3.40 -6.22
CA GLU A 286 -4.08 1.96 -6.39
C GLU A 286 -4.60 1.15 -5.19
N ASN A 287 -4.25 1.55 -3.96
CA ASN A 287 -4.73 0.87 -2.76
C ASN A 287 -6.27 0.85 -2.64
N VAL A 288 -6.95 1.93 -3.05
CA VAL A 288 -8.42 2.00 -3.07
C VAL A 288 -8.99 1.02 -4.10
N VAL A 289 -8.40 0.94 -5.30
CA VAL A 289 -8.81 0.00 -6.35
C VAL A 289 -8.66 -1.45 -5.87
N ASP A 290 -7.54 -1.79 -5.22
CA ASP A 290 -7.31 -3.13 -4.66
C ASP A 290 -8.36 -3.50 -3.61
N VAL A 291 -8.67 -2.57 -2.71
CA VAL A 291 -9.71 -2.76 -1.68
C VAL A 291 -11.07 -2.98 -2.33
N LEU A 292 -11.44 -2.14 -3.31
CA LEU A 292 -12.70 -2.26 -4.04
C LEU A 292 -12.80 -3.57 -4.81
N PHE A 293 -11.69 -4.04 -5.39
CA PHE A 293 -11.66 -5.33 -6.06
C PHE A 293 -11.95 -6.47 -5.09
N LEU A 294 -11.33 -6.48 -3.91
CA LEU A 294 -11.60 -7.53 -2.93
C LEU A 294 -13.03 -7.45 -2.39
N CYS A 295 -13.55 -6.24 -2.13
CA CYS A 295 -14.95 -6.05 -1.76
C CYS A 295 -15.90 -6.59 -2.84
N PHE A 296 -15.62 -6.29 -4.12
CA PHE A 296 -16.37 -6.79 -5.26
C PHE A 296 -16.30 -8.32 -5.36
N ALA A 297 -15.13 -8.92 -5.17
CA ALA A 297 -14.96 -10.37 -5.22
C ALA A 297 -15.73 -11.07 -4.08
N VAL A 298 -15.73 -10.50 -2.87
CA VAL A 298 -16.52 -10.99 -1.73
C VAL A 298 -18.01 -10.83 -1.98
N ASP A 299 -18.45 -9.64 -2.40
CA ASP A 299 -19.85 -9.32 -2.68
C ASP A 299 -20.42 -10.25 -3.77
N THR A 300 -19.66 -10.50 -4.82
CA THR A 300 -20.05 -11.42 -5.90
C THR A 300 -19.99 -12.91 -5.55
N LYS A 301 -19.30 -13.28 -4.48
CA LYS A 301 -19.24 -14.65 -3.95
C LYS A 301 -20.43 -14.97 -3.06
N TYR A 302 -20.84 -14.02 -2.20
CA TYR A 302 -21.90 -14.25 -1.20
C TYR A 302 -23.27 -13.71 -1.59
N ASN A 303 -23.34 -12.74 -2.51
CA ASN A 303 -24.58 -12.18 -3.02
C ASN A 303 -24.78 -12.57 -4.48
N ASP A 304 -26.04 -12.81 -4.87
CA ASP A 304 -26.42 -13.26 -6.22
C ASP A 304 -27.35 -12.26 -6.93
N GLY A 305 -27.83 -11.24 -6.21
CA GLY A 305 -28.77 -10.23 -6.68
C GLY A 305 -30.24 -10.57 -6.39
N THR A 306 -30.53 -11.67 -5.70
CA THR A 306 -31.90 -12.04 -5.31
C THR A 306 -32.37 -11.26 -4.09
N ARG A 307 -33.69 -11.26 -3.84
CA ARG A 307 -34.29 -10.54 -2.72
C ARG A 307 -33.72 -11.06 -1.39
N GLY A 308 -33.04 -10.19 -0.64
CA GLY A 308 -32.33 -10.54 0.60
C GLY A 308 -30.83 -10.83 0.42
N ARG A 309 -30.38 -11.07 -0.82
CA ARG A 309 -28.95 -11.24 -1.21
C ARG A 309 -28.59 -10.28 -2.34
N GLU A 310 -29.03 -9.03 -2.19
CA GLU A 310 -28.76 -7.97 -3.17
C GLU A 310 -27.31 -7.50 -3.02
N TYR A 311 -26.68 -7.22 -4.15
CA TYR A 311 -25.34 -6.68 -4.21
C TYR A 311 -25.22 -5.33 -3.50
N TYR A 312 -24.08 -5.09 -2.86
CA TYR A 312 -23.73 -3.80 -2.25
C TYR A 312 -23.01 -2.86 -3.23
N MET A 313 -22.48 -3.43 -4.32
CA MET A 313 -21.71 -2.70 -5.34
C MET A 313 -22.44 -1.50 -5.96
N ASP A 314 -21.65 -0.50 -6.39
CA ASP A 314 -22.16 0.65 -7.14
C ASP A 314 -22.77 0.22 -8.49
N LYS A 315 -23.67 1.05 -9.03
CA LYS A 315 -24.37 0.80 -10.30
C LYS A 315 -23.41 0.45 -11.45
N ALA A 316 -22.24 1.09 -11.53
CA ALA A 316 -21.26 0.83 -12.58
C ALA A 316 -20.67 -0.60 -12.54
N LEU A 317 -20.53 -1.18 -11.34
CA LEU A 317 -20.09 -2.57 -11.15
C LEU A 317 -21.24 -3.55 -11.37
N MET A 318 -22.44 -3.19 -10.95
CA MET A 318 -23.65 -3.99 -11.14
C MET A 318 -23.95 -4.17 -12.64
N GLU A 319 -23.89 -3.08 -13.41
CA GLU A 319 -24.06 -3.11 -14.86
C GLU A 319 -22.99 -3.99 -15.53
N PHE A 320 -21.75 -3.94 -15.05
CA PHE A 320 -20.69 -4.84 -15.52
C PHE A 320 -21.03 -6.32 -15.26
N VAL A 321 -21.54 -6.66 -14.07
CA VAL A 321 -21.95 -8.03 -13.71
C VAL A 321 -23.11 -8.48 -14.59
N GLU A 322 -24.14 -7.66 -14.75
CA GLU A 322 -25.30 -7.97 -15.59
C GLU A 322 -24.92 -8.19 -17.06
N ASN A 323 -24.10 -7.30 -17.62
CA ASN A 323 -23.58 -7.44 -18.99
C ASN A 323 -22.74 -8.72 -19.13
N SER A 324 -21.97 -9.08 -18.11
CA SER A 324 -21.19 -10.32 -18.08
C SER A 324 -22.07 -11.58 -17.99
N LYS A 325 -23.18 -11.53 -17.21
CA LYS A 325 -24.20 -12.58 -17.13
C LYS A 325 -24.90 -12.78 -18.48
N LYS A 326 -25.34 -11.69 -19.14
CA LYS A 326 -25.96 -11.73 -20.49
C LYS A 326 -25.05 -12.36 -21.55
N MET A 327 -23.73 -12.21 -21.42
CA MET A 327 -22.74 -12.83 -22.30
C MET A 327 -22.41 -14.30 -21.93
N GLY A 328 -23.15 -14.94 -21.03
CA GLY A 328 -22.98 -16.35 -20.66
C GLY A 328 -21.68 -16.66 -19.91
N LEU A 329 -21.04 -15.66 -19.29
CA LEU A 329 -19.68 -15.76 -18.76
C LEU A 329 -19.62 -15.94 -17.23
N TYR A 330 -20.73 -15.71 -16.54
CA TYR A 330 -20.83 -15.85 -15.09
C TYR A 330 -21.68 -17.08 -14.79
N LYS A 331 -21.04 -18.19 -14.42
CA LYS A 331 -21.72 -19.26 -13.69
C LYS A 331 -21.67 -18.88 -12.22
N THR A 332 -22.82 -18.64 -11.61
CA THR A 332 -22.94 -18.65 -10.15
C THR A 332 -22.50 -20.03 -9.68
N ASP A 333 -21.41 -20.10 -8.93
CA ASP A 333 -21.00 -21.32 -8.27
C ASP A 333 -22.03 -21.56 -7.16
N GLU A 334 -22.82 -22.64 -7.27
CA GLU A 334 -23.75 -23.05 -6.22
C GLU A 334 -22.93 -23.57 -5.03
N GLY A 335 -22.52 -22.68 -4.11
CA GLY A 335 -21.60 -23.05 -3.03
C GLY A 335 -21.66 -22.19 -1.76
N ASP A 336 -22.22 -22.79 -0.70
CA ASP A 336 -22.20 -22.44 0.74
C ASP A 336 -22.72 -21.04 1.13
N GLY A 337 -24.02 -20.95 1.37
CA GLY A 337 -24.73 -19.77 1.86
C GLY A 337 -24.46 -19.45 3.33
N ARG A 338 -23.20 -19.15 3.68
CA ARG A 338 -22.91 -18.48 4.95
C ARG A 338 -23.30 -17.02 4.82
N GLU A 339 -24.40 -16.66 5.45
CA GLU A 339 -24.81 -15.27 5.65
C GLU A 339 -23.66 -14.45 6.23
N MET A 340 -23.44 -13.25 5.68
CA MET A 340 -22.64 -12.23 6.35
C MET A 340 -23.25 -12.01 7.74
N LYS A 341 -22.52 -12.35 8.80
CA LYS A 341 -22.90 -11.91 10.15
C LYS A 341 -22.96 -10.37 10.13
N PRO A 342 -24.02 -9.75 10.69
CA PRO A 342 -24.24 -8.31 10.58
C PRO A 342 -23.05 -7.52 11.12
N MET A 343 -22.57 -6.54 10.34
CA MET A 343 -21.45 -5.64 10.67
C MET A 343 -21.76 -4.59 11.75
N VAL A 344 -22.76 -4.82 12.59
CA VAL A 344 -23.01 -4.00 13.78
C VAL A 344 -23.42 -4.95 14.90
N ARG A 345 -22.47 -5.33 15.75
CA ARG A 345 -22.85 -5.75 17.10
C ARG A 345 -23.36 -4.48 17.76
N GLY A 346 -24.69 -4.35 17.85
CA GLY A 346 -25.36 -3.23 18.48
C GLY A 346 -24.67 -2.91 19.80
N GLY A 347 -24.22 -1.67 19.94
CA GLY A 347 -23.83 -1.15 21.23
C GLY A 347 -25.06 -1.14 22.12
N THR A 348 -25.13 -2.07 23.05
CA THR A 348 -25.90 -1.87 24.27
C THR A 348 -24.94 -1.20 25.23
N VAL A 349 -25.09 0.12 25.34
CA VAL A 349 -24.58 0.86 26.50
C VAL A 349 -25.42 0.40 27.68
N ALA A 350 -24.76 -0.23 28.66
CA ALA A 350 -25.16 -0.25 30.06
C ALA A 350 -23.92 0.11 30.87
#